data_AF-A0A3D1RC08-F1
#
_entry.id   AF-A0A3D1RC08-F1
#
_cell.length_a   1.000
_cell.length_b   1.000
_cell.length_c   1.000
_cell.angle_alpha   90.00
_cell.angle_beta   90.00
_cell.angle_gamma   90.00
#
_symmetry.space_group_name_H-M   'P 1'
#
loop_
_entity.id
_entity.type
_entity.pdbx_description
1 polymer ?
#
loop_
_entity_poly.entity_id
_entity_poly.type
_entity_poly.pdbx_seq_one_letter_code
_entity_poly.pdbx_strand_id
1 'polypeptide(L)'
;NKTLAELGAGEKPTITVFNKLDQYEQVTFDEWLEEEVKQDILRDLKSRWIEETKGNCVFISATQKTNVDELRQTILNKVREMYRIRYPYKSEYFY
;
A
#
# COMPACT_ATOMS: atom_id res chain seq x y z
N ASN A 1 14.30 -5.51 7.52
CA ASN A 1 14.50 -4.11 7.95
C ASN A 1 15.96 -3.63 8.08
N LYS A 2 17.00 -4.45 7.89
CA LYS A 2 18.41 -3.95 7.96
C LYS A 2 18.78 -3.02 6.79
N THR A 3 18.41 -3.36 5.57
CA THR A 3 18.70 -2.57 4.35
C THR A 3 18.03 -1.20 4.32
N LEU A 4 16.83 -1.03 4.89
CA LEU A 4 16.14 0.27 4.95
C LEU A 4 16.78 1.23 5.97
N ALA A 5 17.37 0.68 7.05
CA ALA A 5 18.12 1.46 8.02
C ALA A 5 19.44 1.97 7.43
N GLU A 6 20.12 1.14 6.63
CA GLU A 6 21.36 1.51 5.91
C GLU A 6 21.14 2.63 4.88
N LEU A 7 19.93 2.74 4.32
CA LEU A 7 19.55 3.81 3.38
C LEU A 7 19.08 5.11 4.06
N GLY A 8 19.16 5.21 5.40
CA GLY A 8 18.74 6.40 6.14
C GLY A 8 17.22 6.67 6.08
N ALA A 9 16.42 5.63 5.79
CA ALA A 9 14.97 5.72 5.64
C ALA A 9 14.19 5.19 6.86
N GLY A 10 14.90 4.77 7.92
CA GLY A 10 14.29 4.10 9.09
C GLY A 10 13.27 4.93 9.88
N GLU A 11 13.42 6.26 9.92
CA GLU A 11 12.52 7.16 10.68
C GLU A 11 11.54 7.94 9.81
N LYS A 12 11.32 7.52 8.56
CA LYS A 12 10.37 8.20 7.66
C LYS A 12 9.04 7.46 7.60
N PRO A 13 7.92 8.18 7.48
CA PRO A 13 6.64 7.54 7.19
C PRO A 13 6.76 6.78 5.88
N THR A 14 6.71 5.46 5.97
CA THR A 14 6.90 4.55 4.85
C THR A 14 5.54 4.03 4.40
N ILE A 15 5.39 3.81 3.09
CA ILE A 15 4.24 3.13 2.50
C ILE A 15 4.78 1.89 1.83
N THR A 16 4.26 0.72 2.19
CA THR A 16 4.64 -0.55 1.60
C THR A 16 3.74 -0.80 0.38
N VAL A 17 4.32 -0.86 -0.81
CA VAL A 17 3.56 -1.10 -2.04
C VAL A 17 3.81 -2.54 -2.51
N PHE A 18 2.78 -3.38 -2.41
CA PHE A 18 2.77 -4.72 -2.98
C PHE A 18 2.35 -4.62 -4.44
N ASN A 19 3.33 -4.62 -5.33
CA ASN A 19 3.11 -4.59 -6.77
C ASN A 19 3.15 -6.01 -7.37
N LYS A 20 2.56 -6.17 -8.57
CA LYS A 20 2.49 -7.41 -9.34
C LYS A 20 1.49 -8.46 -8.81
N LEU A 21 0.34 -8.02 -8.32
CA LEU A 21 -0.75 -8.94 -7.93
C LEU A 21 -1.14 -9.92 -9.06
N ASP A 22 -1.11 -9.46 -10.31
CA ASP A 22 -1.38 -10.25 -11.50
C ASP A 22 -0.41 -11.45 -11.64
N GLN A 23 0.87 -11.23 -11.38
CA GLN A 23 1.86 -12.30 -11.43
C GLN A 23 1.74 -13.22 -10.21
N TYR A 24 1.37 -12.67 -9.05
CA TYR A 24 1.13 -13.47 -7.85
C TYR A 24 -0.03 -14.45 -8.05
N GLU A 25 -1.13 -13.98 -8.65
CA GLU A 25 -2.29 -14.81 -8.94
C GLU A 25 -1.95 -15.97 -9.88
N GLN A 26 -1.22 -15.69 -10.96
CA GLN A 26 -0.82 -16.70 -11.95
C GLN A 26 0.12 -17.78 -11.41
N VAL A 27 0.98 -17.45 -10.47
CA VAL A 27 1.99 -18.38 -9.93
C VAL A 27 1.46 -19.14 -8.72
N THR A 28 0.58 -18.52 -7.94
CA THR A 28 0.15 -19.05 -6.63
C THR A 28 -1.17 -19.80 -6.72
N PHE A 29 -2.07 -19.41 -7.62
CA PHE A 29 -3.36 -20.05 -7.73
C PHE A 29 -3.39 -21.04 -8.89
N ASP A 30 -3.82 -22.26 -8.59
CA ASP A 30 -4.08 -23.29 -9.59
C ASP A 30 -5.30 -22.89 -10.45
N GLU A 31 -5.33 -23.30 -11.72
CA GLU A 31 -6.41 -22.98 -12.65
C GLU A 31 -7.75 -23.60 -12.22
N TRP A 32 -7.69 -24.68 -11.42
CA TRP A 32 -8.83 -25.41 -10.87
C TRP A 32 -9.36 -24.85 -9.56
N LEU A 33 -8.70 -23.83 -8.99
CA LEU A 33 -9.14 -23.23 -7.74
C LEU A 33 -10.37 -22.34 -7.99
N GLU A 34 -11.40 -22.51 -7.16
CA GLU A 34 -12.59 -21.65 -7.23
C GLU A 34 -12.24 -20.19 -6.92
N GLU A 35 -12.90 -19.27 -7.63
CA GLU A 35 -12.65 -17.83 -7.51
C GLU A 35 -12.88 -17.31 -6.09
N GLU A 36 -13.86 -17.87 -5.38
CA GLU A 36 -14.17 -17.51 -3.99
C GLU A 36 -12.99 -17.83 -3.05
N VAL A 37 -12.35 -18.99 -3.22
CA VAL A 37 -11.17 -19.39 -2.45
C VAL A 37 -9.97 -18.50 -2.73
N LYS A 38 -9.78 -18.06 -4.00
CA LYS A 38 -8.72 -17.10 -4.35
C LYS A 38 -8.93 -15.77 -3.64
N GLN A 39 -10.16 -15.26 -3.64
CA GLN A 39 -10.51 -14.00 -3.00
C GLN A 39 -10.30 -14.06 -1.49
N ASP A 40 -10.65 -15.17 -0.84
CA ASP A 40 -10.42 -15.36 0.60
C ASP A 40 -8.93 -15.37 0.95
N ILE A 41 -8.10 -16.09 0.18
CA ILE A 41 -6.65 -16.11 0.39
C ILE A 41 -6.03 -14.71 0.21
N LEU A 42 -6.46 -13.96 -0.81
CA LEU A 42 -6.00 -12.59 -1.03
C LEU A 42 -6.44 -11.65 0.09
N ARG A 43 -7.67 -11.83 0.59
CA ARG A 43 -8.22 -11.05 1.70
C ARG A 43 -7.45 -11.30 3.00
N ASP A 44 -7.13 -12.55 3.30
CA ASP A 44 -6.36 -12.91 4.50
C ASP A 44 -4.93 -12.36 4.41
N LEU A 45 -4.30 -12.51 3.25
CA LEU A 45 -2.98 -11.94 2.99
C LEU A 45 -3.00 -10.41 3.16
N LYS A 46 -4.00 -9.73 2.57
CA LYS A 46 -4.18 -8.28 2.71
C LYS A 46 -4.37 -7.88 4.18
N SER A 47 -5.21 -8.59 4.91
CA SER A 47 -5.51 -8.30 6.33
C SER A 47 -4.27 -8.43 7.20
N ARG A 48 -3.50 -9.50 7.03
CA ARG A 48 -2.22 -9.70 7.74
C ARG A 48 -1.24 -8.56 7.49
N TRP A 49 -1.05 -8.18 6.22
CA TRP A 49 -0.11 -7.10 5.89
C TRP A 49 -0.61 -5.72 6.32
N ILE A 50 -1.92 -5.49 6.34
CA ILE A 50 -2.50 -4.28 6.94
C ILE A 50 -2.12 -4.20 8.41
N GLU A 51 -2.24 -5.29 9.16
CA GLU A 51 -1.85 -5.32 10.57
C GLU A 51 -0.35 -5.10 10.76
N GLU A 52 0.49 -5.84 10.03
CA GLU A 52 1.95 -5.74 10.12
C GLU A 52 2.48 -4.34 9.72
N THR A 53 1.85 -3.68 8.75
CA THR A 53 2.24 -2.34 8.28
C THR A 53 1.46 -1.20 8.94
N LYS A 54 0.58 -1.51 9.91
CA LYS A 54 -0.31 -0.55 10.58
C LYS A 54 -1.16 0.28 9.60
N GLY A 55 -1.70 -0.39 8.57
CA GLY A 55 -2.53 0.23 7.54
C GLY A 55 -1.74 1.04 6.50
N ASN A 56 -0.41 0.94 6.48
CA ASN A 56 0.44 1.66 5.53
C ASN A 56 0.85 0.80 4.33
N CYS A 57 0.02 -0.17 3.94
CA CYS A 57 0.25 -0.97 2.75
C CYS A 57 -0.79 -0.69 1.67
N VAL A 58 -0.37 -0.80 0.41
CA VAL A 58 -1.25 -0.74 -0.75
C VAL A 58 -0.89 -1.87 -1.69
N PHE A 59 -1.91 -2.57 -2.18
CA PHE A 59 -1.76 -3.67 -3.12
C PHE A 59 -2.18 -3.21 -4.51
N ILE A 60 -1.27 -3.29 -5.48
CA ILE A 60 -1.48 -2.80 -6.84
C ILE A 60 -1.05 -3.83 -7.89
N SER A 61 -1.64 -3.72 -9.08
CA SER A 61 -1.05 -4.26 -10.31
C SER A 61 -0.77 -3.09 -11.24
N ALA A 62 0.50 -2.71 -11.39
CA ALA A 62 0.88 -1.61 -12.28
C ALA A 62 0.60 -1.93 -13.76
N THR A 63 0.70 -3.21 -14.14
CA THR A 63 0.43 -3.74 -15.48
C THR A 63 -1.04 -3.68 -15.83
N GLN A 64 -1.92 -4.10 -14.91
CA GLN A 64 -3.37 -4.06 -15.12
C GLN A 64 -4.02 -2.74 -14.69
N LYS A 65 -3.23 -1.79 -14.15
CA LYS A 65 -3.69 -0.53 -13.53
C LYS A 65 -4.70 -0.71 -12.40
N THR A 66 -4.74 -1.89 -11.78
CA THR A 66 -5.61 -2.21 -10.65
C THR A 66 -5.11 -1.53 -9.37
N ASN A 67 -6.01 -0.87 -8.63
CA ASN A 67 -5.76 -0.14 -7.37
C ASN A 67 -4.71 0.99 -7.44
N VAL A 68 -4.37 1.47 -8.64
CA VAL A 68 -3.44 2.59 -8.81
C VAL A 68 -4.04 3.91 -8.29
N ASP A 69 -5.36 4.09 -8.41
CA ASP A 69 -6.04 5.28 -7.89
C ASP A 69 -6.08 5.31 -6.36
N GLU A 70 -6.28 4.15 -5.72
CA GLU A 70 -6.20 4.00 -4.26
C GLU A 70 -4.80 4.34 -3.73
N LEU A 71 -3.75 3.91 -4.43
CA LEU A 71 -2.38 4.30 -4.12
C LEU A 71 -2.21 5.82 -4.20
N ARG A 72 -2.71 6.45 -5.27
CA ARG A 72 -2.60 7.91 -5.46
C ARG A 72 -3.29 8.66 -4.32
N GLN A 73 -4.51 8.26 -3.96
CA GLN A 73 -5.25 8.87 -2.85
C GLN A 73 -4.52 8.69 -1.51
N THR A 74 -4.03 7.49 -1.23
CA THR A 74 -3.28 7.19 0.00
C THR A 74 -2.03 8.06 0.13
N ILE A 75 -1.26 8.20 -0.96
CA ILE A 75 -0.09 9.08 -0.98
C ILE A 75 -0.50 10.53 -0.76
N LEU A 76 -1.52 11.01 -1.47
CA LEU A 76 -1.99 12.39 -1.38
C LEU A 76 -2.43 12.75 0.05
N ASN A 77 -3.17 11.85 0.71
CA ASN A 77 -3.64 12.04 2.07
C ASN A 77 -2.47 12.10 3.07
N LYS A 78 -1.49 11.18 2.96
CA LYS A 78 -0.28 11.20 3.79
C LYS A 78 0.58 12.44 3.57
N VAL A 79 0.72 12.89 2.32
CA VAL A 79 1.46 14.11 2.00
C VAL A 79 0.76 15.33 2.59
N ARG A 80 -0.57 15.42 2.49
CA ARG A 80 -1.36 16.50 3.11
C ARG A 80 -1.23 16.50 4.63
N GLU A 81 -1.29 15.35 5.28
CA GLU A 81 -1.11 15.21 6.71
C GLU A 81 0.28 15.69 7.15
N MET A 82 1.34 15.22 6.48
CA MET A 82 2.71 15.71 6.73
C MET A 82 2.86 17.21 6.47
N TYR A 83 2.22 17.73 5.42
CA TYR A 83 2.26 19.15 5.10
C TYR A 83 1.61 19.99 6.21
N ARG A 84 0.47 19.55 6.78
CA ARG A 84 -0.17 20.21 7.92
C ARG A 84 0.70 20.21 9.17
N ILE A 85 1.34 19.08 9.48
CA ILE A 85 2.26 18.97 10.63
C ILE A 85 3.46 19.93 10.44
N ARG A 86 3.99 20.02 9.22
CA ARG A 86 5.18 20.84 8.92
C ARG A 86 4.87 22.32 8.75
N TYR A 87 3.66 22.69 8.30
CA TYR A 87 3.24 24.06 8.03
C TYR A 87 1.85 24.38 8.63
N PRO A 88 1.68 24.32 9.97
CA PRO A 88 0.37 24.47 10.62
C PRO A 88 -0.29 25.84 10.34
N TYR A 89 0.51 26.90 10.17
CA TYR A 89 0.02 28.27 9.96
C TYR A 89 -0.29 28.63 8.49
N LYS A 90 0.02 27.76 7.51
CA LYS A 90 -0.35 27.97 6.09
C LYS A 90 -1.59 27.18 5.68
N SER A 91 -2.00 26.18 6.47
CA SER A 91 -3.15 25.32 6.16
C SER A 91 -4.52 25.97 6.40
N GLU A 92 -4.60 27.12 7.07
CA GLU A 92 -5.87 27.85 7.25
C GLU A 92 -6.31 28.66 6.02
N TYR A 93 -5.43 28.88 5.04
CA TYR A 93 -5.74 29.73 3.87
C TYR A 93 -6.30 28.99 2.65
N PHE A 94 -6.47 27.67 2.72
CA PHE A 94 -6.89 26.84 1.58
C PHE A 94 -8.16 26.02 1.84
N TYR A 95 -8.96 26.40 2.84
CA TYR A 95 -10.31 25.85 3.06
C TYR A 95 -11.37 26.92 2.85
#